data_AF-A0A1Q3AGJ7-F1
#
_entry.id   AF-A0A1Q3AGJ7-F1
#
_cell.length_a   1.000
_cell.length_b   1.000
_cell.length_c   1.000
_cell.angle_alpha   90.00
_cell.angle_beta   90.00
_cell.angle_gamma   90.00
#
_symmetry.space_group_name_H-M   'P 1'
#
loop_
_entity.id
_entity.type
_entity.pdbx_description
1 polymer ?
#
loop_
_entity_poly.entity_id
_entity_poly.type
_entity_poly.pdbx_seq_one_letter_code
_entity_poly.pdbx_strand_id
1 'polypeptide(L)'
;MRPPTETRQPSFTTDQSLHHSELLAESIFDEKSVVTFFTQQEQRDFKSRLISSSLENKDIATLLKLGVSNFGFVTTDLRKESWYLLLSEQLVLPKEIKNNNDDEFRHRDENQVQLDIKRSFSGIKDPQRKEKLRKLLENIIIRILRKHPQLNYYQGYHDVVSVFIIVFTQGKEYNPSVGIQEDVLCFSDMTNRDSEDISPYTEDVSNSTSSTSTQVFEGEDCEAKKEVFVDEEKLFRCVEAFTLLYLRDFMMDSLDFPIDQLRIIPRLIKSIDKGLYKKLQLDKVEPFFAVSSILTVFSHEMKPMEDGESSTIFCIFDYIISTQSMSVPLLMYANLVVENKQRLFEEYDANLNNFGNFIDLVHGVMQKVLLSVSHDEKLWDKILQKMRTNVKNADFSHKKLVNKFSVLVTTASGKATFTSQRNAQNRYDLNYVENLLSKEIQLNTNRKSLTNQRKSEKKTTFAILHRLSSLTCSSSFIYKVSIFIGLMALLIKFYRSGSIKQLIPQTKLYISKLRSSSLAGLYQESKYVWLDPLHGLLQNMATPVSSRNSSFVVNNQ
;
A
#
# COMPACT_ATOMS: atom_id res chain seq x y z
N MET A 1 51.49 -46.84 42.29
CA MET A 1 51.50 -45.63 41.46
C MET A 1 50.86 -45.91 40.10
N ARG A 2 49.64 -45.42 39.89
CA ARG A 2 49.04 -45.13 38.58
C ARG A 2 48.27 -43.81 38.76
N PRO A 3 48.54 -42.76 37.97
CA PRO A 3 47.69 -41.58 37.93
C PRO A 3 46.56 -41.75 36.89
N PRO A 4 45.51 -40.91 36.95
CA PRO A 4 44.24 -41.14 36.28
C PRO A 4 44.22 -40.66 34.82
N THR A 5 43.33 -41.25 34.05
CA THR A 5 43.06 -41.01 32.63
C THR A 5 42.34 -39.67 32.42
N GLU A 6 42.95 -38.74 31.69
CA GLU A 6 42.29 -37.54 31.17
C GLU A 6 41.36 -37.91 30.00
N THR A 7 40.05 -37.79 30.21
CA THR A 7 39.04 -37.73 29.15
C THR A 7 39.08 -36.37 28.46
N ARG A 8 39.57 -36.34 27.21
CA ARG A 8 39.42 -35.18 26.30
C ARG A 8 37.94 -34.87 26.06
N GLN A 9 37.51 -33.66 26.38
CA GLN A 9 36.25 -33.10 25.89
C GLN A 9 36.31 -32.92 24.37
N PRO A 10 35.24 -33.21 23.61
CA PRO A 10 35.19 -32.92 22.19
C PRO A 10 34.99 -31.41 22.00
N SER A 11 35.91 -30.79 21.26
CA SER A 11 35.79 -29.42 20.77
C SER A 11 34.59 -29.32 19.81
N PHE A 12 33.57 -28.57 20.20
CA PHE A 12 32.46 -28.20 19.31
C PHE A 12 32.99 -27.33 18.16
N THR A 13 33.08 -27.91 16.97
CA THR A 13 33.43 -27.20 15.73
C THR A 13 32.24 -26.37 15.26
N THR A 14 32.50 -25.10 14.88
CA THR A 14 31.53 -24.09 14.42
C THR A 14 30.60 -24.56 13.29
N ASP A 15 30.99 -25.58 12.52
CA ASP A 15 30.16 -26.18 11.48
C ASP A 15 28.94 -26.96 12.03
N GLN A 16 29.00 -27.49 13.25
CA GLN A 16 27.88 -28.23 13.84
C GLN A 16 26.77 -27.32 14.38
N SER A 17 27.09 -26.10 14.84
CA SER A 17 26.07 -25.15 15.31
C SER A 17 25.30 -24.51 14.15
N LEU A 18 25.97 -24.27 13.01
CA LEU A 18 25.35 -23.77 11.79
C LEU A 18 24.40 -24.81 11.18
N HIS A 19 24.81 -26.08 11.11
CA HIS A 19 23.95 -27.17 10.64
C HIS A 19 22.75 -27.41 11.56
N HIS A 20 22.91 -27.20 12.87
CA HIS A 20 21.81 -27.30 13.84
C HIS A 20 20.81 -26.15 13.68
N SER A 21 21.25 -24.90 13.47
CA SER A 21 20.37 -23.78 13.18
C SER A 21 19.64 -23.90 11.83
N GLU A 22 20.29 -24.47 10.81
CA GLU A 22 19.68 -24.72 9.50
C GLU A 22 18.62 -25.83 9.56
N LEU A 23 18.91 -26.93 10.26
CA LEU A 23 17.96 -28.01 10.54
C LEU A 23 16.84 -27.57 11.48
N LEU A 24 17.09 -26.72 12.47
CA LEU A 24 16.06 -26.15 13.34
C LEU A 24 15.17 -25.18 12.57
N ALA A 25 15.72 -24.34 11.68
CA ALA A 25 14.90 -23.49 10.82
C ALA A 25 14.04 -24.34 9.86
N GLU A 26 14.60 -25.35 9.19
CA GLU A 26 13.81 -26.22 8.32
C GLU A 26 12.79 -27.09 9.08
N SER A 27 13.10 -27.55 10.30
CA SER A 27 12.25 -28.43 11.10
C SER A 27 11.21 -27.71 11.97
N ILE A 28 11.42 -26.45 12.36
CA ILE A 28 10.48 -25.65 13.16
C ILE A 28 9.45 -24.93 12.25
N PHE A 29 9.78 -24.71 10.97
CA PHE A 29 8.86 -24.08 10.02
C PHE A 29 8.05 -25.08 9.18
N ASP A 30 8.10 -26.39 9.48
CA ASP A 30 7.12 -27.34 8.95
C ASP A 30 5.78 -27.07 9.64
N GLU A 31 4.87 -26.37 8.93
CA GLU A 31 3.58 -25.84 9.42
C GLU A 31 2.72 -26.84 10.22
N LYS A 32 2.96 -28.15 10.05
CA LYS A 32 2.14 -29.20 10.63
C LYS A 32 2.57 -29.64 12.03
N SER A 33 3.81 -29.42 12.45
CA SER A 33 4.29 -29.89 13.76
C SER A 33 4.22 -28.80 14.83
N VAL A 34 4.60 -27.55 14.50
CA VAL A 34 4.66 -26.45 15.49
C VAL A 34 3.31 -25.82 15.78
N VAL A 35 2.41 -25.75 14.78
CA VAL A 35 1.06 -25.16 14.94
C VAL A 35 0.17 -26.03 15.85
N THR A 36 0.47 -27.32 16.01
CA THR A 36 -0.35 -28.23 16.81
C THR A 36 -0.02 -28.20 18.30
N PHE A 37 1.18 -27.76 18.69
CA PHE A 37 1.63 -27.82 20.09
C PHE A 37 1.85 -26.45 20.76
N PHE A 38 2.08 -25.37 19.99
CA PHE A 38 2.36 -24.04 20.55
C PHE A 38 1.28 -23.02 20.23
N THR A 39 0.98 -22.16 21.20
CA THR A 39 0.10 -21.00 21.02
C THR A 39 0.73 -19.98 20.06
N GLN A 40 -0.09 -19.12 19.45
CA GLN A 40 0.43 -18.06 18.57
C GLN A 40 1.39 -17.11 19.31
N GLN A 41 1.18 -16.88 20.60
CA GLN A 41 2.05 -16.03 21.40
C GLN A 41 3.43 -16.68 21.60
N GLU A 42 3.48 -17.96 21.97
CA GLU A 42 4.74 -18.69 22.13
C GLU A 42 5.53 -18.75 20.80
N GLN A 43 4.84 -18.94 19.68
CA GLN A 43 5.47 -18.89 18.36
C GLN A 43 6.09 -17.51 18.06
N ARG A 44 5.40 -16.42 18.43
CA ARG A 44 5.89 -15.04 18.28
C ARG A 44 7.08 -14.76 19.20
N ASP A 45 7.05 -15.23 20.44
CA ASP A 45 8.12 -15.05 21.41
C ASP A 45 9.38 -15.81 20.99
N PHE A 46 9.22 -17.07 20.56
CA PHE A 46 10.32 -17.87 20.02
C PHE A 46 10.92 -17.21 18.77
N LYS A 47 10.08 -16.76 17.85
CA LYS A 47 10.52 -16.06 16.65
C LYS A 47 11.25 -14.75 16.98
N SER A 48 10.77 -13.99 17.94
CA SER A 48 11.41 -12.75 18.41
C SER A 48 12.84 -13.00 18.89
N ARG A 49 13.05 -14.05 19.71
CA ARG A 49 14.39 -14.44 20.18
C ARG A 49 15.32 -14.81 19.03
N LEU A 50 14.80 -15.56 18.06
CA LEU A 50 15.58 -15.97 16.88
C LEU A 50 15.96 -14.78 15.99
N ILE A 51 15.04 -13.81 15.82
CA ILE A 51 15.32 -12.56 15.11
C ILE A 51 16.40 -11.77 15.85
N SER A 52 16.29 -11.58 17.17
CA SER A 52 17.30 -10.88 17.97
C SER A 52 18.68 -11.53 17.83
N SER A 53 18.76 -12.86 17.96
CA SER A 53 20.01 -13.59 17.78
C SER A 53 20.57 -13.46 16.36
N SER A 54 19.70 -13.43 15.34
CA SER A 54 20.12 -13.22 13.95
C SER A 54 20.65 -11.81 13.72
N LEU A 55 20.06 -10.80 14.36
CA LEU A 55 20.51 -9.40 14.30
C LEU A 55 21.87 -9.22 14.98
N GLU A 56 22.07 -9.79 16.17
CA GLU A 56 23.34 -9.77 16.90
C GLU A 56 24.47 -10.40 16.08
N ASN A 57 24.19 -11.55 15.47
CA ASN A 57 25.16 -12.28 14.64
C ASN A 57 25.27 -11.75 13.20
N LYS A 58 24.44 -10.77 12.82
CA LYS A 58 24.29 -10.28 11.44
C LYS A 58 24.05 -11.39 10.41
N ASP A 59 23.27 -12.41 10.80
CA ASP A 59 22.87 -13.50 9.91
C ASP A 59 21.74 -13.05 8.98
N ILE A 60 22.14 -12.43 7.88
CA ILE A 60 21.23 -11.94 6.84
C ILE A 60 20.40 -13.08 6.25
N ALA A 61 20.99 -14.25 6.01
CA ALA A 61 20.29 -15.34 5.32
C ALA A 61 19.12 -15.87 6.15
N THR A 62 19.34 -16.07 7.46
CA THR A 62 18.28 -16.45 8.39
C THR A 62 17.25 -15.33 8.53
N LEU A 63 17.70 -14.07 8.63
CA LEU A 63 16.80 -12.92 8.76
C LEU A 63 15.85 -12.76 7.56
N LEU A 64 16.33 -12.96 6.33
CA LEU A 64 15.50 -12.96 5.12
C LEU A 64 14.43 -14.07 5.18
N LYS A 65 14.79 -15.29 5.59
CA LYS A 65 13.83 -16.40 5.75
C LYS A 65 12.77 -16.07 6.82
N LEU A 66 13.19 -15.47 7.93
CA LEU A 66 12.28 -15.08 9.02
C LEU A 66 11.31 -13.99 8.61
N GLY A 67 11.73 -12.96 7.87
CA GLY A 67 10.83 -11.89 7.44
C GLY A 67 9.73 -12.38 6.48
N VAL A 68 10.01 -13.43 5.69
CA VAL A 68 9.01 -14.06 4.81
C VAL A 68 8.04 -14.95 5.59
N SER A 69 8.46 -15.60 6.68
CA SER A 69 7.65 -16.57 7.41
C SER A 69 6.53 -15.93 8.27
N ASN A 70 5.71 -16.78 8.92
CA ASN A 70 4.56 -16.35 9.72
C ASN A 70 4.89 -15.24 10.72
N PHE A 71 4.02 -14.23 10.83
CA PHE A 71 4.17 -13.05 11.70
C PHE A 71 5.23 -12.01 11.29
N GLY A 72 5.95 -12.19 10.17
CA GLY A 72 6.99 -11.23 9.74
C GLY A 72 8.05 -11.03 10.83
N PHE A 73 8.53 -9.81 11.05
CA PHE A 73 9.48 -9.53 12.14
C PHE A 73 8.83 -9.30 13.51
N VAL A 74 7.54 -9.64 13.66
CA VAL A 74 6.78 -9.64 14.93
C VAL A 74 6.52 -8.24 15.49
N THR A 75 7.54 -7.53 15.97
CA THR A 75 7.41 -6.23 16.67
C THR A 75 8.02 -5.09 15.86
N THR A 76 7.63 -3.84 16.16
CA THR A 76 8.18 -2.63 15.54
C THR A 76 9.68 -2.47 15.83
N ASP A 77 10.13 -2.79 17.05
CA ASP A 77 11.55 -2.72 17.42
C ASP A 77 12.41 -3.68 16.60
N LEU A 78 11.97 -4.94 16.46
CA LEU A 78 12.66 -5.93 15.63
C LEU A 78 12.61 -5.54 14.15
N ARG A 79 11.49 -4.97 13.66
CA ARG A 79 11.40 -4.43 12.29
C ARG A 79 12.38 -3.31 12.06
N LYS A 80 12.49 -2.35 12.98
CA LYS A 80 13.41 -1.21 12.86
C LYS A 80 14.84 -1.69 12.61
N GLU A 81 15.30 -2.64 13.41
CA GLU A 81 16.64 -3.20 13.29
C GLU A 81 16.79 -4.08 12.05
N SER A 82 15.79 -4.92 11.76
CA SER A 82 15.82 -5.82 10.60
C SER A 82 15.78 -5.09 9.28
N TRP A 83 14.88 -4.13 9.11
CA TRP A 83 14.78 -3.33 7.88
C TRP A 83 16.04 -2.54 7.63
N TYR A 84 16.62 -1.93 8.68
CA TYR A 84 17.88 -1.22 8.55
C TYR A 84 19.01 -2.13 8.10
N LEU A 85 19.18 -3.29 8.76
CA LEU A 85 20.25 -4.22 8.41
C LEU A 85 20.09 -4.74 6.97
N LEU A 86 18.88 -5.16 6.59
CA LEU A 86 18.62 -5.71 5.27
C LEU A 86 18.79 -4.68 4.14
N LEU A 87 18.27 -3.45 4.32
CA LEU A 87 18.37 -2.40 3.32
C LEU A 87 19.80 -1.83 3.21
N SER A 88 20.49 -1.66 4.34
CA SER A 88 21.88 -1.15 4.35
C SER A 88 22.87 -2.16 3.76
N GLU A 89 22.62 -3.46 3.91
CA GLU A 89 23.40 -4.46 3.18
C GLU A 89 23.04 -4.48 1.69
N GLN A 90 21.78 -4.22 1.31
CA GLN A 90 21.39 -4.24 -0.10
C GLN A 90 21.95 -3.05 -0.90
N LEU A 91 21.95 -1.84 -0.32
CA LEU A 91 22.52 -0.63 -0.92
C LEU A 91 23.56 0.02 -0.01
N VAL A 92 24.79 0.06 -0.48
CA VAL A 92 25.89 0.77 0.18
C VAL A 92 25.76 2.27 -0.11
N LEU A 93 25.27 2.99 0.89
CA LEU A 93 25.18 4.45 0.86
C LEU A 93 26.48 5.07 1.43
N PRO A 94 27.07 6.07 0.77
CA PRO A 94 28.20 6.82 1.33
C PRO A 94 27.85 7.43 2.68
N LYS A 95 28.85 7.58 3.56
CA LYS A 95 28.66 8.38 4.77
C LYS A 95 28.38 9.81 4.35
N GLU A 96 27.32 10.40 4.89
CA GLU A 96 27.00 11.78 4.59
C GLU A 96 28.10 12.72 5.05
N ILE A 97 28.61 13.49 4.11
CA ILE A 97 29.40 14.68 4.40
C ILE A 97 28.40 15.82 4.37
N LYS A 98 28.02 16.36 5.53
CA LYS A 98 27.14 17.53 5.61
C LYS A 98 27.78 18.66 4.82
N ASN A 99 27.27 18.93 3.62
CA ASN A 99 27.64 20.11 2.88
C ASN A 99 26.67 21.23 3.28
N ASN A 100 27.20 22.35 3.76
CA ASN A 100 26.40 23.49 4.23
C ASN A 100 25.52 24.13 3.13
N ASN A 101 25.62 23.69 1.88
CA ASN A 101 24.89 24.23 0.73
C ASN A 101 23.61 23.45 0.38
N ASP A 102 23.32 22.32 1.05
CA ASP A 102 22.12 21.50 0.75
C ASP A 102 20.80 22.23 1.07
N ASP A 103 20.85 23.26 1.91
CA ASP A 103 19.72 24.15 2.20
C ASP A 103 19.44 25.18 1.10
N GLU A 104 20.37 25.39 0.17
CA GLU A 104 20.26 26.42 -0.87
C GLU A 104 19.42 25.95 -2.08
N PHE A 105 19.36 24.64 -2.34
CA PHE A 105 18.62 24.09 -3.48
C PHE A 105 17.23 23.57 -3.08
N ARG A 106 16.20 24.31 -3.48
CA ARG A 106 14.81 23.94 -3.27
C ARG A 106 14.32 22.97 -4.36
N HIS A 107 13.74 21.84 -3.96
CA HIS A 107 13.16 20.91 -4.92
C HIS A 107 11.81 21.42 -5.46
N ARG A 108 11.51 21.17 -6.75
CA ARG A 108 10.28 21.68 -7.41
C ARG A 108 8.98 21.21 -6.74
N ASP A 109 9.01 20.04 -6.12
CA ASP A 109 7.82 19.37 -5.59
C ASP A 109 7.58 19.63 -4.09
N GLU A 110 8.43 20.42 -3.40
CA GLU A 110 8.29 20.65 -1.94
C GLU A 110 6.92 21.21 -1.53
N ASN A 111 6.32 22.08 -2.36
CA ASN A 111 4.99 22.61 -2.07
C ASN A 111 3.91 21.51 -2.09
N GLN A 112 4.01 20.56 -3.04
CA GLN A 112 3.09 19.43 -3.12
C GLN A 112 3.25 18.50 -1.92
N VAL A 113 4.51 18.23 -1.53
CA VAL A 113 4.84 17.47 -0.32
C VAL A 113 4.16 18.06 0.91
N GLN A 114 4.26 19.38 1.12
CA GLN A 114 3.61 20.06 2.24
C GLN A 114 2.09 19.90 2.27
N LEU A 115 1.42 19.99 1.12
CA LEU A 115 -0.03 19.80 1.03
C LEU A 115 -0.46 18.38 1.38
N ASP A 116 0.31 17.38 0.95
CA ASP A 116 0.02 15.98 1.22
C ASP A 116 0.29 15.61 2.68
N ILE A 117 1.37 16.12 3.26
CA ILE A 117 1.70 15.90 4.68
C ILE A 117 0.65 16.50 5.60
N LYS A 118 0.08 17.67 5.27
CA LYS A 118 -1.04 18.26 6.04
C LYS A 118 -2.26 17.34 6.13
N ARG A 119 -2.44 16.42 5.17
CA ARG A 119 -3.54 15.43 5.13
C ARG A 119 -3.14 14.06 5.72
N SER A 120 -1.86 13.84 5.99
CA SER A 120 -1.33 12.59 6.55
C SER A 120 -1.64 12.41 8.05
N PHE A 121 -1.44 11.19 8.57
CA PHE A 121 -1.61 10.83 9.98
C PHE A 121 -2.99 11.19 10.55
N SER A 122 -4.05 11.02 9.76
CA SER A 122 -5.44 11.30 10.19
C SER A 122 -5.87 10.42 11.38
N GLY A 123 -5.35 9.20 11.50
CA GLY A 123 -5.66 8.27 12.58
C GLY A 123 -4.96 8.53 13.92
N ILE A 124 -3.98 9.44 13.97
CA ILE A 124 -3.26 9.78 15.22
C ILE A 124 -4.12 10.76 16.02
N LYS A 125 -4.50 10.37 17.24
CA LYS A 125 -5.40 11.16 18.10
C LYS A 125 -4.71 12.35 18.76
N ASP A 126 -3.47 12.16 19.23
CA ASP A 126 -2.69 13.23 19.88
C ASP A 126 -2.22 14.27 18.84
N PRO A 127 -2.67 15.53 18.90
CA PRO A 127 -2.25 16.58 17.98
C PRO A 127 -0.76 16.90 18.05
N GLN A 128 -0.12 16.82 19.23
CA GLN A 128 1.29 17.16 19.36
C GLN A 128 2.18 16.11 18.70
N ARG A 129 1.94 14.83 19.01
CA ARG A 129 2.59 13.71 18.33
C ARG A 129 2.35 13.74 16.83
N LYS A 130 1.11 13.97 16.39
CA LYS A 130 0.77 14.09 14.97
C LYS A 130 1.61 15.15 14.25
N GLU A 131 1.79 16.32 14.85
CA GLU A 131 2.61 17.38 14.28
C GLU A 131 4.10 17.01 14.26
N LYS A 132 4.62 16.38 15.31
CA LYS A 132 5.99 15.85 15.33
C LYS A 132 6.24 14.84 14.20
N LEU A 133 5.32 13.87 14.01
CA LEU A 133 5.40 12.87 12.95
C LEU A 133 5.32 13.51 11.55
N ARG A 134 4.47 14.52 11.37
CA ARG A 134 4.37 15.28 10.11
C ARG A 134 5.64 16.04 9.79
N LYS A 135 6.23 16.71 10.79
CA LYS A 135 7.50 17.41 10.62
C LYS A 135 8.63 16.45 10.26
N LEU A 136 8.69 15.30 10.93
CA LEU A 136 9.65 14.24 10.59
C LEU A 136 9.42 13.72 9.16
N LEU A 137 8.17 13.48 8.76
CA LEU A 137 7.80 13.06 7.40
C LEU A 137 8.23 14.09 6.34
N GLU A 138 8.02 15.38 6.62
CA GLU A 138 8.42 16.46 5.74
C GLU A 138 9.92 16.52 5.58
N ASN A 139 10.66 16.51 6.69
CA ASN A 139 12.10 16.53 6.70
C ASN A 139 12.70 15.36 5.91
N ILE A 140 12.22 14.13 6.12
CA ILE A 140 12.72 12.95 5.42
C ILE A 140 12.45 13.03 3.91
N ILE A 141 11.22 13.36 3.51
CA ILE A 141 10.87 13.42 2.08
C ILE A 141 11.64 14.53 1.37
N ILE A 142 11.68 15.73 1.95
CA ILE A 142 12.39 16.87 1.35
C ILE A 142 13.88 16.56 1.24
N ARG A 143 14.50 15.99 2.29
CA ARG A 143 15.93 15.62 2.25
C ARG A 143 16.22 14.60 1.15
N ILE A 144 15.36 13.60 0.94
CA ILE A 144 15.51 12.62 -0.16
C ILE A 144 15.42 13.32 -1.52
N LEU A 145 14.41 14.19 -1.72
CA LEU A 145 14.22 14.89 -2.99
C LEU A 145 15.33 15.89 -3.29
N ARG A 146 15.90 16.56 -2.28
CA ARG A 146 17.04 17.46 -2.45
C ARG A 146 18.33 16.69 -2.76
N LYS A 147 18.57 15.56 -2.09
CA LYS A 147 19.72 14.69 -2.34
C LYS A 147 19.65 14.02 -3.72
N HIS A 148 18.44 13.68 -4.17
CA HIS A 148 18.17 13.04 -5.47
C HIS A 148 17.24 13.91 -6.34
N PRO A 149 17.69 15.08 -6.82
CA PRO A 149 16.84 16.08 -7.50
C PRO A 149 16.28 15.62 -8.87
N GLN A 150 16.74 14.46 -9.35
CA GLN A 150 16.23 13.82 -10.55
C GLN A 150 14.89 13.11 -10.31
N LEU A 151 14.58 12.75 -9.06
CA LEU A 151 13.32 12.10 -8.69
C LEU A 151 12.15 13.09 -8.74
N ASN A 152 10.96 12.59 -9.08
CA ASN A 152 9.72 13.36 -9.05
C ASN A 152 8.87 12.83 -7.90
N TYR A 153 8.34 13.73 -7.09
CA TYR A 153 7.36 13.35 -6.08
C TYR A 153 6.06 12.88 -6.74
N TYR A 154 5.49 11.79 -6.25
CA TYR A 154 4.14 11.36 -6.61
C TYR A 154 3.24 11.35 -5.37
N GLN A 155 1.97 11.73 -5.57
CA GLN A 155 0.97 11.69 -4.49
C GLN A 155 0.75 10.23 -4.06
N GLY A 156 1.08 9.94 -2.81
CA GLY A 156 1.10 8.59 -2.24
C GLY A 156 2.47 8.15 -1.73
N TYR A 157 3.56 8.79 -2.17
CA TYR A 157 4.90 8.52 -1.62
C TYR A 157 4.94 8.77 -0.11
N HIS A 158 4.24 9.81 0.37
CA HIS A 158 4.13 10.11 1.79
C HIS A 158 3.50 8.97 2.61
N ASP A 159 2.58 8.21 2.01
CA ASP A 159 1.98 7.06 2.69
C ASP A 159 2.99 5.92 2.86
N VAL A 160 3.82 5.66 1.85
CA VAL A 160 4.91 4.68 1.94
C VAL A 160 5.91 5.07 3.04
N VAL A 161 6.37 6.33 3.03
CA VAL A 161 7.33 6.83 4.03
C VAL A 161 6.72 6.83 5.44
N SER A 162 5.40 7.06 5.57
CA SER A 162 4.72 7.01 6.86
C SER A 162 4.83 5.64 7.55
N VAL A 163 4.89 4.54 6.78
CA VAL A 163 5.09 3.19 7.33
C VAL A 163 6.44 3.10 8.05
N PHE A 164 7.52 3.58 7.41
CA PHE A 164 8.85 3.64 8.03
C PHE A 164 8.87 4.53 9.26
N ILE A 165 8.27 5.73 9.19
CA ILE A 165 8.19 6.63 10.34
C ILE A 165 7.52 5.94 11.51
N ILE A 166 6.40 5.27 11.28
CA ILE A 166 5.70 4.59 12.35
C ILE A 166 6.57 3.48 12.97
N VAL A 167 7.21 2.63 12.17
CA VAL A 167 8.12 1.59 12.67
C VAL A 167 9.27 2.19 13.49
N PHE A 168 9.83 3.33 13.07
CA PHE A 168 10.99 3.95 13.71
C PHE A 168 10.64 4.84 14.92
N THR A 169 9.36 5.18 15.10
CA THR A 169 8.87 6.03 16.21
C THR A 169 8.04 5.29 17.25
N GLN A 170 7.58 4.06 16.95
CA GLN A 170 6.81 3.21 17.87
C GLN A 170 7.68 2.25 18.69
N GLY A 171 8.97 2.54 18.90
CA GLY A 171 9.78 1.69 19.76
C GLY A 171 9.32 1.78 21.21
N LYS A 172 9.00 0.64 21.82
CA LYS A 172 8.84 0.55 23.28
C LYS A 172 10.24 0.51 23.87
N GLU A 173 10.46 1.20 24.99
CA GLU A 173 11.58 0.84 25.87
C GLU A 173 11.42 -0.65 26.19
N TYR A 174 12.37 -1.46 25.74
CA TYR A 174 12.52 -2.82 26.20
C TYR A 174 12.75 -2.77 27.72
N ASN A 175 11.71 -3.07 28.49
CA ASN A 175 11.83 -3.44 29.89
C ASN A 175 12.00 -4.96 29.94
N PRO A 176 13.21 -5.51 30.14
CA PRO A 176 13.34 -6.88 30.61
C PRO A 176 12.98 -6.86 32.09
N SER A 177 11.70 -6.83 32.43
CA SER A 177 11.27 -7.03 33.81
C SER A 177 10.63 -8.40 33.93
N VAL A 178 11.46 -9.43 34.08
CA VAL A 178 11.49 -10.28 35.27
C VAL A 178 12.90 -10.85 35.35
N GLY A 179 13.63 -10.50 36.42
CA GLY A 179 14.84 -11.23 36.77
C GLY A 179 14.47 -12.70 36.98
N ILE A 180 14.93 -13.57 36.09
CA ILE A 180 15.01 -14.99 36.38
C ILE A 180 16.13 -15.11 37.41
N GLN A 181 15.71 -15.16 38.66
CA GLN A 181 16.50 -15.75 39.72
C GLN A 181 16.86 -17.16 39.25
N GLU A 182 18.16 -17.46 39.23
CA GLU A 182 18.71 -18.77 38.89
C GLU A 182 18.04 -19.84 39.76
N ASP A 183 17.05 -20.54 39.22
CA ASP A 183 16.67 -21.85 39.73
C ASP A 183 17.08 -22.90 38.70
N VAL A 184 18.27 -23.42 38.97
CA VAL A 184 18.77 -24.68 38.45
C VAL A 184 17.69 -25.74 38.65
N LEU A 185 17.16 -26.28 37.55
CA LEU A 185 16.36 -27.50 37.55
C LEU A 185 17.26 -28.69 37.95
N CYS A 186 17.47 -28.85 39.26
CA CYS A 186 17.99 -30.08 39.84
C CYS A 186 16.84 -31.08 39.98
N PHE A 187 16.87 -32.07 39.09
CA PHE A 187 16.12 -33.32 39.23
C PHE A 187 16.81 -34.17 40.32
N SER A 188 16.24 -34.25 41.52
CA SER A 188 16.40 -35.43 42.41
C SER A 188 15.61 -35.32 43.73
N ASP A 189 14.75 -36.31 43.92
CA ASP A 189 14.50 -37.11 45.13
C ASP A 189 13.87 -36.52 46.41
N MET A 190 12.66 -37.05 46.65
CA MET A 190 12.08 -37.54 47.91
C MET A 190 12.93 -37.37 49.19
N THR A 191 12.33 -36.79 50.25
CA THR A 191 11.98 -37.47 51.52
C THR A 191 11.55 -36.48 52.61
N ASN A 192 10.55 -36.89 53.40
CA ASN A 192 10.23 -36.53 54.81
C ASN A 192 9.95 -35.06 55.18
N ARG A 193 8.73 -34.72 55.65
CA ARG A 193 8.11 -34.96 56.97
C ARG A 193 8.64 -34.03 58.08
N ASP A 194 7.64 -33.49 58.80
CA ASP A 194 7.69 -32.88 60.14
C ASP A 194 8.32 -31.47 60.17
N SER A 195 7.88 -30.46 60.93
CA SER A 195 6.72 -30.19 61.80
C SER A 195 7.04 -28.83 62.46
N GLU A 196 6.00 -28.03 62.74
CA GLU A 196 5.93 -27.08 63.88
C GLU A 196 6.94 -25.90 63.95
N ASP A 197 6.47 -24.65 63.92
CA ASP A 197 5.93 -23.98 65.12
C ASP A 197 5.48 -22.54 64.83
N ILE A 198 4.42 -22.15 65.54
CA ILE A 198 3.72 -20.87 65.49
C ILE A 198 4.03 -20.10 66.78
N SER A 199 4.09 -18.75 66.66
CA SER A 199 3.62 -17.75 67.64
C SER A 199 4.69 -16.98 68.47
N PRO A 200 4.31 -15.87 69.16
CA PRO A 200 4.12 -14.51 68.64
C PRO A 200 4.59 -13.43 69.67
N TYR A 201 3.99 -12.22 69.66
CA TYR A 201 3.99 -11.13 70.67
C TYR A 201 5.11 -10.07 70.51
N THR A 202 4.95 -8.76 70.78
CA THR A 202 3.88 -7.72 70.92
C THR A 202 4.61 -6.41 71.23
N GLU A 203 4.04 -5.25 70.82
CA GLU A 203 4.03 -3.94 71.53
C GLU A 203 5.37 -3.29 71.96
N ASP A 204 5.56 -1.98 72.12
CA ASP A 204 4.96 -0.69 71.73
C ASP A 204 5.95 0.38 72.30
N VAL A 205 5.71 1.66 71.96
CA VAL A 205 5.98 2.86 72.78
C VAL A 205 7.25 3.74 72.52
N SER A 206 6.94 4.93 71.98
CA SER A 206 7.42 6.30 72.34
C SER A 206 8.60 7.00 71.63
N ASN A 207 8.22 7.88 70.71
CA ASN A 207 8.39 9.35 70.70
C ASN A 207 9.70 10.02 71.15
N SER A 208 10.28 10.81 70.24
CA SER A 208 10.82 12.15 70.52
C SER A 208 10.56 13.08 69.33
N THR A 209 9.83 14.15 69.58
CA THR A 209 9.47 15.24 68.67
C THR A 209 10.47 16.40 68.74
N SER A 210 10.80 17.01 67.61
CA SER A 210 11.05 18.47 67.52
C SER A 210 10.75 19.00 66.11
N SER A 211 9.53 19.56 65.95
CA SER A 211 9.19 20.92 65.47
C SER A 211 10.12 21.62 64.47
N THR A 212 9.73 22.36 63.42
CA THR A 212 8.46 22.84 62.82
C THR A 212 8.89 23.64 61.58
N SER A 213 8.23 23.52 60.42
CA SER A 213 7.62 24.65 59.70
C SER A 213 7.18 24.26 58.29
N THR A 214 5.89 24.44 58.09
CA THR A 214 5.10 24.27 56.88
C THR A 214 5.53 25.25 55.79
N GLN A 215 5.85 24.74 54.60
CA GLN A 215 5.51 25.43 53.36
C GLN A 215 4.83 24.43 52.44
N VAL A 216 3.54 24.68 52.24
CA VAL A 216 2.73 24.16 51.16
C VAL A 216 3.38 24.65 49.87
N PHE A 217 4.03 23.74 49.14
CA PHE A 217 4.32 23.91 47.73
C PHE A 217 3.51 22.87 46.98
N GLU A 218 2.68 23.40 46.09
CA GLU A 218 1.82 22.69 45.16
C GLU A 218 2.62 21.62 44.41
N GLY A 219 1.99 20.46 44.19
CA GLY A 219 2.59 19.37 43.46
C GLY A 219 3.02 19.83 42.06
N GLU A 220 4.34 19.91 41.85
CA GLU A 220 4.89 19.80 40.51
C GLU A 220 4.73 18.35 40.09
N ASP A 221 3.69 18.11 39.28
CA ASP A 221 3.62 16.98 38.37
C ASP A 221 4.89 16.98 37.52
N CYS A 222 5.91 16.26 37.97
CA CYS A 222 7.03 15.84 37.14
C CYS A 222 6.53 14.76 36.17
N GLU A 223 5.66 15.14 35.23
CA GLU A 223 5.49 14.43 33.97
C GLU A 223 6.83 14.51 33.24
N ALA A 224 7.68 13.52 33.51
CA ALA A 224 8.88 13.27 32.71
C ALA A 224 8.43 13.11 31.26
N LYS A 225 8.60 14.18 30.46
CA LYS A 225 8.45 14.16 29.01
C LYS A 225 9.34 13.05 28.46
N LYS A 226 8.75 11.89 28.17
CA LYS A 226 9.38 10.78 27.48
C LYS A 226 9.65 11.22 26.03
N GLU A 227 10.80 11.85 25.81
CA GLU A 227 11.27 12.15 24.46
C GLU A 227 11.65 10.85 23.77
N VAL A 228 10.81 10.42 22.82
CA VAL A 228 11.11 9.31 21.91
C VAL A 228 12.38 9.66 21.13
N PHE A 229 13.49 9.01 21.45
CA PHE A 229 14.74 9.17 20.71
C PHE A 229 14.64 8.43 19.37
N VAL A 230 14.32 9.17 18.31
CA VAL A 230 14.27 8.64 16.95
C VAL A 230 15.65 8.78 16.33
N ASP A 231 16.24 7.67 15.88
CA ASP A 231 17.43 7.70 15.04
C ASP A 231 17.05 8.14 13.62
N GLU A 232 16.96 9.46 13.43
CA GLU A 232 16.54 10.08 12.16
C GLU A 232 17.47 9.72 11.00
N GLU A 233 18.76 9.51 11.26
CA GLU A 233 19.73 9.13 10.24
C GLU A 233 19.51 7.68 9.78
N LYS A 234 19.28 6.76 10.72
CA LYS A 234 18.93 5.38 10.42
C LYS A 234 17.63 5.28 9.63
N LEU A 235 16.62 6.05 10.04
CA LEU A 235 15.34 6.17 9.31
C LEU A 235 15.58 6.69 7.88
N PHE A 236 16.30 7.81 7.75
CA PHE A 236 16.60 8.42 6.47
C PHE A 236 17.28 7.44 5.51
N ARG A 237 18.30 6.71 5.97
CA ARG A 237 19.00 5.70 5.16
C ARG A 237 18.09 4.56 4.70
N CYS A 238 17.18 4.09 5.56
CA CYS A 238 16.22 3.07 5.18
C CYS A 238 15.28 3.58 4.09
N VAL A 239 14.73 4.78 4.25
CA VAL A 239 13.80 5.35 3.29
C VAL A 239 14.53 5.67 1.98
N GLU A 240 15.75 6.22 2.02
CA GLU A 240 16.57 6.45 0.84
C GLU A 240 16.84 5.14 0.07
N ALA A 241 17.30 4.10 0.77
CA ALA A 241 17.55 2.80 0.16
C ALA A 241 16.27 2.19 -0.42
N PHE A 242 15.16 2.23 0.32
CA PHE A 242 13.89 1.70 -0.17
C PHE A 242 13.41 2.46 -1.42
N THR A 243 13.48 3.78 -1.41
CA THR A 243 13.10 4.63 -2.55
C THR A 243 13.93 4.32 -3.79
N LEU A 244 15.25 4.27 -3.63
CA LEU A 244 16.18 4.03 -4.73
C LEU A 244 16.14 2.58 -5.23
N LEU A 245 15.84 1.59 -4.40
CA LEU A 245 15.83 0.18 -4.82
C LEU A 245 14.45 -0.29 -5.31
N TYR A 246 13.36 0.27 -4.78
CA TYR A 246 12.01 -0.27 -4.95
C TYR A 246 11.03 0.70 -5.65
N LEU A 247 11.24 2.01 -5.57
CA LEU A 247 10.22 3.00 -5.99
C LEU A 247 10.59 3.85 -7.22
N ARG A 248 11.78 3.70 -7.79
CA ARG A 248 12.27 4.57 -8.89
C ARG A 248 11.28 4.70 -10.05
N ASP A 249 10.70 3.59 -10.50
CA ASP A 249 9.74 3.59 -11.62
C ASP A 249 8.54 4.51 -11.33
N PHE A 250 8.13 4.67 -10.05
CA PHE A 250 7.02 5.52 -9.63
C PHE A 250 7.39 7.00 -9.51
N MET A 251 8.69 7.31 -9.36
CA MET A 251 9.22 8.66 -9.20
C MET A 251 9.69 9.29 -10.52
N MET A 252 9.18 8.79 -11.64
CA MET A 252 9.32 9.39 -12.95
C MET A 252 8.34 10.55 -13.12
N ASP A 253 8.59 11.42 -14.09
CA ASP A 253 7.69 12.52 -14.46
C ASP A 253 6.49 12.05 -15.33
N SER A 254 6.26 10.73 -15.44
CA SER A 254 5.17 10.07 -16.18
C SER A 254 4.70 8.83 -15.43
N LEU A 255 3.42 8.47 -15.60
CA LEU A 255 2.87 7.21 -15.09
C LEU A 255 3.08 6.01 -16.02
N ASP A 256 3.80 6.16 -17.13
CA ASP A 256 3.99 5.09 -18.12
C ASP A 256 4.67 3.83 -17.56
N PHE A 257 5.74 3.97 -16.77
CA PHE A 257 6.41 2.82 -16.14
C PHE A 257 5.56 2.15 -15.05
N PRO A 258 4.90 2.89 -14.14
CA PRO A 258 3.93 2.29 -13.22
C PRO A 258 2.86 1.49 -13.97
N ILE A 259 2.28 2.05 -15.04
CA ILE A 259 1.25 1.36 -15.84
C ILE A 259 1.80 0.09 -16.49
N ASP A 260 3.05 0.11 -16.99
CA ASP A 260 3.73 -1.09 -17.49
C ASP A 260 3.82 -2.18 -16.41
N GLN A 261 4.12 -1.83 -15.16
CA GLN A 261 4.10 -2.78 -14.05
C GLN A 261 2.68 -3.30 -13.78
N LEU A 262 1.66 -2.44 -13.75
CA LEU A 262 0.28 -2.84 -13.49
C LEU A 262 -0.27 -3.82 -14.53
N ARG A 263 0.18 -3.73 -15.79
CA ARG A 263 -0.19 -4.68 -16.88
C ARG A 263 0.23 -6.13 -16.59
N ILE A 264 1.08 -6.35 -15.59
CA ILE A 264 1.40 -7.68 -15.06
C ILE A 264 0.20 -8.29 -14.33
N ILE A 265 -0.60 -7.50 -13.61
CA ILE A 265 -1.70 -7.99 -12.77
C ILE A 265 -2.71 -8.83 -13.57
N PRO A 266 -3.25 -8.39 -14.72
CA PRO A 266 -4.12 -9.22 -15.55
C PRO A 266 -3.49 -10.55 -15.98
N ARG A 267 -2.16 -10.57 -16.21
CA ARG A 267 -1.45 -11.80 -16.61
C ARG A 267 -1.32 -12.78 -15.43
N LEU A 268 -1.08 -12.29 -14.24
CA LEU A 268 -1.09 -13.08 -13.01
C LEU A 268 -2.49 -13.62 -12.71
N ILE A 269 -3.53 -12.80 -12.85
CA ILE A 269 -4.92 -13.25 -12.70
C ILE A 269 -5.22 -14.35 -13.73
N LYS A 270 -4.76 -14.22 -14.98
CA LYS A 270 -4.95 -15.24 -16.02
C LYS A 270 -4.28 -16.58 -15.68
N SER A 271 -3.12 -16.57 -15.02
CA SER A 271 -2.44 -17.81 -14.63
C SER A 271 -3.11 -18.48 -13.43
N ILE A 272 -3.71 -17.70 -12.53
CA ILE A 272 -4.40 -18.21 -11.32
C ILE A 272 -5.85 -18.62 -11.65
N ASP A 273 -6.64 -17.76 -12.30
CA ASP A 273 -8.04 -18.00 -12.65
C ASP A 273 -8.39 -17.44 -14.06
N LYS A 274 -8.37 -18.34 -15.06
CA LYS A 274 -8.73 -18.01 -16.45
C LYS A 274 -10.19 -17.60 -16.61
N GLY A 275 -11.09 -18.06 -15.75
CA GLY A 275 -12.52 -17.76 -15.83
C GLY A 275 -12.82 -16.32 -15.45
N LEU A 276 -12.24 -15.86 -14.33
CA LEU A 276 -12.29 -14.47 -13.88
C LEU A 276 -11.71 -13.52 -14.93
N TYR A 277 -10.51 -13.86 -15.45
CA TYR A 277 -9.86 -13.09 -16.51
C TYR A 277 -10.74 -12.90 -17.75
N LYS A 278 -11.43 -13.96 -18.20
CA LYS A 278 -12.29 -13.93 -19.38
C LYS A 278 -13.59 -13.16 -19.13
N LYS A 279 -14.27 -13.39 -18.00
CA LYS A 279 -15.55 -12.73 -17.67
C LYS A 279 -15.37 -11.21 -17.59
N LEU A 280 -14.30 -10.74 -16.95
CA LEU A 280 -13.98 -9.31 -16.84
C LEU A 280 -13.17 -8.76 -18.02
N GLN A 281 -12.88 -9.56 -19.06
CA GLN A 281 -12.11 -9.20 -20.26
C GLN A 281 -10.88 -8.33 -19.95
N LEU A 282 -10.06 -8.77 -18.99
CA LEU A 282 -8.95 -7.98 -18.45
C LEU A 282 -7.81 -7.73 -19.46
N ASP A 283 -7.88 -8.32 -20.67
CA ASP A 283 -7.02 -7.96 -21.81
C ASP A 283 -7.38 -6.61 -22.44
N LYS A 284 -8.63 -6.16 -22.28
CA LYS A 284 -9.14 -4.92 -22.88
C LYS A 284 -9.19 -3.75 -21.91
N VAL A 285 -9.01 -4.01 -20.63
CA VAL A 285 -9.11 -3.01 -19.55
C VAL A 285 -7.72 -2.68 -19.06
N GLU A 286 -7.34 -1.40 -19.13
CA GLU A 286 -6.12 -0.96 -18.47
C GLU A 286 -6.30 -1.02 -16.94
N PRO A 287 -5.34 -1.60 -16.20
CA PRO A 287 -5.49 -1.92 -14.77
C PRO A 287 -5.35 -0.70 -13.85
N PHE A 288 -5.99 0.43 -14.20
CA PHE A 288 -5.94 1.66 -13.41
C PHE A 288 -6.54 1.50 -12.00
N PHE A 289 -7.43 0.51 -11.81
CA PHE A 289 -8.05 0.20 -10.53
C PHE A 289 -7.02 -0.19 -9.45
N ALA A 290 -5.81 -0.59 -9.85
CA ALA A 290 -4.74 -1.02 -8.95
C ALA A 290 -3.69 0.07 -8.69
N VAL A 291 -3.80 1.25 -9.33
CA VAL A 291 -2.77 2.31 -9.25
C VAL A 291 -2.51 2.70 -7.79
N SER A 292 -3.55 3.07 -7.05
CA SER A 292 -3.39 3.55 -5.66
C SER A 292 -2.68 2.52 -4.78
N SER A 293 -3.13 1.27 -4.82
CA SER A 293 -2.59 0.18 -4.01
C SER A 293 -1.15 -0.13 -4.35
N ILE A 294 -0.76 -0.16 -5.62
CA ILE A 294 0.60 -0.53 -6.02
C ILE A 294 1.58 0.63 -5.81
N LEU A 295 1.21 1.87 -6.16
CA LEU A 295 2.07 3.04 -5.96
C LEU A 295 2.37 3.29 -4.48
N THR A 296 1.44 2.93 -3.59
CA THR A 296 1.60 3.09 -2.14
C THR A 296 1.94 1.79 -1.42
N VAL A 297 2.14 0.68 -2.12
CA VAL A 297 2.43 -0.62 -1.48
C VAL A 297 1.37 -0.95 -0.41
N PHE A 298 0.09 -0.71 -0.76
CA PHE A 298 -1.10 -0.83 0.09
C PHE A 298 -1.18 0.11 1.29
N SER A 299 -0.20 1.01 1.51
CA SER A 299 -0.20 1.90 2.68
C SER A 299 -1.21 3.04 2.57
N HIS A 300 -1.77 3.29 1.38
CA HIS A 300 -2.93 4.17 1.27
C HIS A 300 -4.15 3.53 1.93
N GLU A 301 -4.48 2.28 1.59
CA GLU A 301 -5.65 1.60 2.12
C GLU A 301 -5.44 1.06 3.53
N MET A 302 -4.23 0.60 3.85
CA MET A 302 -3.87 0.06 5.16
C MET A 302 -3.00 1.04 5.91
N LYS A 303 -3.62 1.98 6.62
CA LYS A 303 -2.86 2.92 7.44
C LYS A 303 -2.22 2.18 8.62
N PRO A 304 -0.92 2.41 8.90
CA PRO A 304 -0.29 1.87 10.09
C PRO A 304 -0.97 2.46 11.34
N MET A 305 -1.48 1.60 12.22
CA MET A 305 -2.16 2.00 13.46
C MET A 305 -1.17 2.14 14.63
N GLU A 306 -1.53 2.95 15.64
CA GLU A 306 -0.67 3.20 16.80
C GLU A 306 -0.43 1.97 17.68
N ASP A 307 -1.43 1.12 17.84
CA ASP A 307 -1.39 -0.05 18.73
C ASP A 307 -1.17 -1.38 17.97
N GLY A 308 -1.08 -1.31 16.64
CA GLY A 308 -1.02 -2.47 15.77
C GLY A 308 0.40 -2.97 15.54
N GLU A 309 1.08 -3.45 16.59
CA GLU A 309 2.43 -4.05 16.48
C GLU A 309 2.51 -5.16 15.41
N SER A 310 1.36 -5.74 15.05
CA SER A 310 1.21 -6.79 14.03
C SER A 310 0.31 -6.38 12.86
N SER A 311 0.30 -5.10 12.47
CA SER A 311 -0.48 -4.66 11.32
C SER A 311 -0.04 -5.39 10.04
N THR A 312 -1.02 -5.84 9.24
CA THR A 312 -0.81 -6.48 7.94
C THR A 312 0.15 -5.69 7.04
N ILE A 313 0.08 -4.35 7.08
CA ILE A 313 0.96 -3.51 6.26
C ILE A 313 2.43 -3.75 6.59
N PHE A 314 2.79 -3.93 7.86
CA PHE A 314 4.16 -4.21 8.24
C PHE A 314 4.62 -5.58 7.73
N CYS A 315 3.76 -6.60 7.83
CA CYS A 315 4.06 -7.92 7.26
C CYS A 315 4.25 -7.89 5.74
N ILE A 316 3.53 -7.02 5.02
CA ILE A 316 3.72 -6.81 3.58
C ILE A 316 5.13 -6.23 3.32
N PHE A 317 5.53 -5.21 4.06
CA PHE A 317 6.87 -4.61 3.93
C PHE A 317 7.98 -5.58 4.35
N ASP A 318 7.80 -6.33 5.44
CA ASP A 318 8.70 -7.40 5.89
C ASP A 318 8.93 -8.39 4.74
N TYR A 319 7.86 -8.82 4.06
CA TYR A 319 7.93 -9.75 2.93
C TYR A 319 8.66 -9.14 1.72
N ILE A 320 8.35 -7.89 1.35
CA ILE A 320 8.95 -7.20 0.19
C ILE A 320 10.46 -7.01 0.40
N ILE A 321 10.87 -6.51 1.57
CA ILE A 321 12.29 -6.28 1.90
C ILE A 321 13.02 -7.62 1.97
N SER A 322 12.41 -8.64 2.58
CA SER A 322 13.04 -9.96 2.73
C SER A 322 13.13 -10.77 1.45
N THR A 323 12.19 -10.58 0.52
CA THR A 323 12.29 -11.19 -0.82
C THR A 323 13.06 -10.32 -1.81
N GLN A 324 13.33 -9.06 -1.47
CA GLN A 324 13.93 -8.07 -2.37
C GLN A 324 13.17 -7.97 -3.69
N SER A 325 11.84 -7.95 -3.62
CA SER A 325 10.99 -8.08 -4.80
C SER A 325 9.81 -7.10 -4.82
N MET A 326 9.77 -6.25 -5.84
CA MET A 326 8.59 -5.43 -6.13
C MET A 326 7.52 -6.16 -6.94
N SER A 327 7.73 -7.44 -7.31
CA SER A 327 6.65 -8.25 -7.90
C SER A 327 5.63 -8.71 -6.86
N VAL A 328 6.00 -8.66 -5.57
CA VAL A 328 5.19 -9.09 -4.45
C VAL A 328 3.87 -8.31 -4.35
N PRO A 329 3.84 -6.96 -4.36
CA PRO A 329 2.58 -6.22 -4.36
C PRO A 329 1.65 -6.58 -5.52
N LEU A 330 2.21 -6.81 -6.73
CA LEU A 330 1.43 -7.18 -7.91
C LEU A 330 0.79 -8.57 -7.75
N LEU A 331 1.53 -9.52 -7.17
CA LEU A 331 1.04 -10.87 -6.92
C LEU A 331 0.02 -10.90 -5.77
N MET A 332 0.25 -10.12 -4.70
CA MET A 332 -0.72 -9.94 -3.62
C MET A 332 -2.03 -9.34 -4.15
N TYR A 333 -1.95 -8.30 -4.99
CA TYR A 333 -3.12 -7.70 -5.63
C TYR A 333 -3.87 -8.70 -6.53
N ALA A 334 -3.15 -9.48 -7.33
CA ALA A 334 -3.77 -10.51 -8.17
C ALA A 334 -4.50 -11.57 -7.34
N ASN A 335 -3.92 -12.01 -6.22
CA ASN A 335 -4.60 -12.92 -5.28
C ASN A 335 -5.80 -12.26 -4.61
N LEU A 336 -5.71 -10.98 -4.21
CA LEU A 336 -6.81 -10.22 -3.64
C LEU A 336 -8.03 -10.21 -4.60
N VAL A 337 -7.78 -10.00 -5.89
CA VAL A 337 -8.81 -10.06 -6.93
C VAL A 337 -9.43 -11.45 -7.05
N VAL A 338 -8.61 -12.50 -7.08
CA VAL A 338 -9.09 -13.88 -7.24
C VAL A 338 -9.90 -14.34 -6.03
N GLU A 339 -9.47 -14.01 -4.81
CA GLU A 339 -10.21 -14.36 -3.59
C GLU A 339 -11.60 -13.72 -3.54
N ASN A 340 -11.77 -12.56 -4.19
CA ASN A 340 -13.02 -11.81 -4.23
C ASN A 340 -13.84 -12.04 -5.51
N LYS A 341 -13.50 -13.08 -6.30
CA LYS A 341 -14.16 -13.41 -7.56
C LYS A 341 -15.69 -13.42 -7.48
N GLN A 342 -16.25 -14.06 -6.46
CA GLN A 342 -17.69 -14.22 -6.33
C GLN A 342 -18.39 -12.86 -6.16
N ARG A 343 -17.87 -12.02 -5.25
CA ARG A 343 -18.36 -10.65 -5.03
C ARG A 343 -18.21 -9.78 -6.29
N LEU A 344 -17.09 -9.93 -7.00
CA LEU A 344 -16.85 -9.23 -8.27
C LEU A 344 -17.89 -9.62 -9.33
N PHE A 345 -18.26 -10.89 -9.43
CA PHE A 345 -19.27 -11.34 -10.40
C PHE A 345 -20.66 -10.82 -10.05
N GLU A 346 -21.05 -10.88 -8.78
CA GLU A 346 -22.33 -10.36 -8.29
C GLU A 346 -22.46 -8.86 -8.56
N GLU A 347 -21.44 -8.07 -8.22
CA GLU A 347 -21.43 -6.62 -8.48
C GLU A 347 -21.35 -6.29 -9.97
N TYR A 348 -20.64 -7.09 -10.76
CA TYR A 348 -20.59 -6.95 -12.21
C TYR A 348 -21.98 -7.15 -12.81
N ASP A 349 -22.66 -8.26 -12.49
CA ASP A 349 -23.97 -8.59 -13.05
C ASP A 349 -25.05 -7.60 -12.57
N ALA A 350 -24.95 -7.11 -11.32
CA ALA A 350 -25.85 -6.10 -10.77
C ALA A 350 -25.75 -4.71 -11.46
N ASN A 351 -24.59 -4.38 -12.02
CA ASN A 351 -24.34 -3.06 -12.62
C ASN A 351 -24.28 -3.07 -14.16
N LEU A 352 -24.56 -4.21 -14.82
CA LEU A 352 -24.54 -4.34 -16.28
C LEU A 352 -25.32 -3.24 -17.02
N ASN A 353 -26.50 -2.89 -16.50
CA ASN A 353 -27.39 -1.90 -17.12
C ASN A 353 -27.09 -0.46 -16.70
N ASN A 354 -26.23 -0.25 -15.71
CA ASN A 354 -25.92 1.06 -15.14
C ASN A 354 -24.81 1.78 -15.91
N PHE A 355 -24.03 1.05 -16.71
CA PHE A 355 -22.88 1.59 -17.43
C PHE A 355 -23.07 1.47 -18.94
N GLY A 356 -22.88 2.58 -19.67
CA GLY A 356 -22.88 2.58 -21.14
C GLY A 356 -21.59 2.02 -21.76
N ASN A 357 -20.53 1.86 -20.95
CA ASN A 357 -19.22 1.39 -21.37
C ASN A 357 -18.71 0.27 -20.45
N PHE A 358 -18.33 -0.86 -21.06
CA PHE A 358 -17.82 -2.02 -20.35
C PHE A 358 -16.52 -1.73 -19.57
N ILE A 359 -15.64 -0.87 -20.09
CA ILE A 359 -14.37 -0.54 -19.40
C ILE A 359 -14.66 0.14 -18.06
N ASP A 360 -15.61 1.09 -18.07
CA ASP A 360 -15.99 1.84 -16.87
C ASP A 360 -16.71 0.95 -15.86
N LEU A 361 -17.55 0.02 -16.34
CA LEU A 361 -18.17 -1.00 -15.50
C LEU A 361 -17.12 -1.84 -14.76
N VAL A 362 -16.17 -2.43 -15.50
CA VAL A 362 -15.14 -3.29 -14.88
C VAL A 362 -14.29 -2.48 -13.91
N HIS A 363 -13.87 -1.27 -14.29
CA HIS A 363 -13.08 -0.41 -13.42
C HIS A 363 -13.83 -0.07 -12.13
N GLY A 364 -15.09 0.37 -12.23
CA GLY A 364 -15.93 0.73 -11.09
C GLY A 364 -16.21 -0.45 -10.16
N VAL A 365 -16.52 -1.63 -10.70
CA VAL A 365 -16.75 -2.86 -9.92
C VAL A 365 -15.49 -3.29 -9.19
N MET A 366 -14.35 -3.33 -9.90
CA MET A 366 -13.06 -3.69 -9.31
C MET A 366 -12.70 -2.73 -8.17
N GLN A 367 -12.79 -1.43 -8.40
CA GLN A 367 -12.48 -0.43 -7.39
C GLN A 367 -13.41 -0.54 -6.18
N LYS A 368 -14.74 -0.66 -6.39
CA LYS A 368 -15.72 -0.79 -5.31
C LYS A 368 -15.43 -2.00 -4.43
N VAL A 369 -15.31 -3.18 -5.04
CA VAL A 369 -15.14 -4.43 -4.29
C VAL A 369 -13.79 -4.45 -3.58
N LEU A 370 -12.71 -4.11 -4.27
CA LEU A 370 -11.36 -4.23 -3.71
C LEU A 370 -11.08 -3.21 -2.60
N LEU A 371 -11.62 -2.00 -2.69
CA LEU A 371 -11.56 -1.03 -1.58
C LEU A 371 -12.40 -1.49 -0.38
N SER A 372 -13.54 -2.14 -0.60
CA SER A 372 -14.39 -2.62 0.50
C SER A 372 -13.74 -3.72 1.34
N VAL A 373 -12.79 -4.47 0.76
CA VAL A 373 -12.12 -5.61 1.40
C VAL A 373 -10.67 -5.33 1.79
N SER A 374 -10.16 -4.11 1.52
CA SER A 374 -8.76 -3.78 1.78
C SER A 374 -8.38 -3.87 3.26
N HIS A 375 -9.37 -3.71 4.17
CA HIS A 375 -9.21 -3.74 5.62
C HIS A 375 -9.55 -5.10 6.26
N ASP A 376 -9.89 -6.13 5.48
CA ASP A 376 -10.23 -7.45 6.01
C ASP A 376 -8.97 -8.24 6.39
N GLU A 377 -8.64 -8.24 7.69
CA GLU A 377 -7.43 -8.91 8.21
C GLU A 377 -7.40 -10.41 7.89
N LYS A 378 -8.53 -11.12 7.98
CA LYS A 378 -8.59 -12.57 7.73
C LYS A 378 -8.31 -12.90 6.27
N LEU A 379 -8.80 -12.06 5.36
CA LEU A 379 -8.51 -12.17 3.93
C LEU A 379 -7.01 -12.00 3.67
N TRP A 380 -6.38 -11.03 4.31
CA TRP A 380 -4.96 -10.77 4.15
C TRP A 380 -4.06 -11.84 4.77
N ASP A 381 -4.44 -12.41 5.91
CA ASP A 381 -3.76 -13.58 6.47
C ASP A 381 -3.76 -14.75 5.48
N LYS A 382 -4.92 -15.01 4.84
CA LYS A 382 -5.04 -16.03 3.80
C LYS A 382 -4.18 -15.73 2.58
N ILE A 383 -4.14 -14.46 2.13
CA ILE A 383 -3.29 -14.04 1.01
C ILE A 383 -1.81 -14.25 1.36
N LEU A 384 -1.36 -13.79 2.54
CA LEU A 384 0.01 -13.96 3.00
C LEU A 384 0.41 -15.44 3.12
N GLN A 385 -0.49 -16.30 3.62
CA GLN A 385 -0.26 -17.74 3.65
C GLN A 385 -0.13 -18.35 2.24
N LYS A 386 -0.97 -17.92 1.28
CA LYS A 386 -0.84 -18.31 -0.13
C LYS A 386 0.47 -17.87 -0.76
N MET A 387 0.95 -16.68 -0.42
CA MET A 387 2.24 -16.16 -0.90
C MET A 387 3.40 -17.03 -0.42
N ARG A 388 3.36 -17.48 0.84
CA ARG A 388 4.39 -18.35 1.45
C ARG A 388 4.41 -19.77 0.86
N THR A 389 3.25 -20.34 0.53
CA THR A 389 3.13 -21.72 0.04
C THR A 389 3.37 -21.86 -1.45
N ASN A 390 3.02 -20.85 -2.27
CA ASN A 390 3.10 -20.90 -3.73
C ASN A 390 4.38 -20.28 -4.31
N VAL A 391 5.53 -20.50 -3.68
CA VAL A 391 6.84 -19.95 -4.10
C VAL A 391 7.17 -20.25 -5.58
N LYS A 392 6.63 -21.34 -6.14
CA LYS A 392 6.89 -21.80 -7.51
C LYS A 392 6.09 -21.10 -8.62
N ASN A 393 5.08 -20.27 -8.31
CA ASN A 393 4.29 -19.56 -9.32
C ASN A 393 4.95 -18.26 -9.85
N ALA A 394 6.15 -17.94 -9.37
CA ALA A 394 6.87 -16.70 -9.66
C ALA A 394 7.77 -16.72 -10.92
N ASP A 395 7.82 -17.82 -11.67
CA ASP A 395 8.59 -17.90 -12.93
C ASP A 395 7.87 -17.24 -14.13
N PHE A 396 7.10 -16.18 -13.86
CA PHE A 396 6.52 -15.36 -14.91
C PHE A 396 7.56 -14.36 -15.40
N SER A 397 7.98 -14.47 -16.67
CA SER A 397 8.92 -13.52 -17.25
C SER A 397 8.28 -12.14 -17.48
N HIS A 398 8.29 -11.29 -16.46
CA HIS A 398 7.83 -9.89 -16.49
C HIS A 398 8.63 -8.99 -17.44
N LYS A 399 9.85 -9.41 -17.82
CA LYS A 399 10.84 -8.62 -18.58
C LYS A 399 10.36 -8.04 -19.91
N LYS A 400 9.28 -8.58 -20.49
CA LYS A 400 8.73 -8.08 -21.77
C LYS A 400 7.71 -6.96 -21.59
N LEU A 401 7.11 -6.83 -20.40
CA LEU A 401 6.05 -5.85 -20.13
C LEU A 401 6.61 -4.55 -19.56
N VAL A 402 7.74 -4.63 -18.85
CA VAL A 402 8.37 -3.49 -18.19
C VAL A 402 9.64 -3.07 -18.89
N ASN A 403 10.07 -1.83 -18.64
CA ASN A 403 11.32 -1.34 -19.17
C ASN A 403 12.52 -2.13 -18.60
N LYS A 404 13.62 -2.21 -19.33
CA LYS A 404 14.80 -3.04 -18.95
C LYS A 404 15.55 -2.55 -17.71
N PHE A 405 15.35 -1.31 -17.30
CA PHE A 405 16.00 -0.71 -16.15
C PHE A 405 15.11 -0.74 -14.89
N SER A 406 13.81 -0.98 -15.07
CA SER A 406 12.79 -1.15 -14.03
C SER A 406 13.29 -1.91 -12.82
N VAL A 407 12.84 -1.48 -11.65
CA VAL A 407 13.14 -2.13 -10.36
C VAL A 407 12.77 -3.61 -10.36
N LEU A 408 11.72 -4.01 -11.10
CA LEU A 408 11.28 -5.40 -11.24
C LEU A 408 12.26 -6.29 -12.02
N VAL A 409 13.17 -5.70 -12.78
CA VAL A 409 14.19 -6.41 -13.56
C VAL A 409 15.57 -6.27 -12.93
N THR A 410 15.83 -5.16 -12.24
CA THR A 410 17.13 -4.82 -11.67
C THR A 410 17.16 -5.05 -10.15
N THR A 411 17.01 -3.98 -9.37
CA THR A 411 17.32 -3.89 -7.94
C THR A 411 16.34 -4.63 -7.03
N ALA A 412 15.09 -4.82 -7.46
CA ALA A 412 14.03 -5.48 -6.70
C ALA A 412 13.34 -6.58 -7.54
N SER A 413 14.15 -7.41 -8.19
CA SER A 413 13.68 -8.50 -9.07
C SER A 413 13.34 -9.80 -8.34
N GLY A 414 13.55 -9.87 -7.03
CA GLY A 414 13.36 -11.08 -6.23
C GLY A 414 14.52 -12.08 -6.26
N LYS A 415 15.58 -11.77 -7.01
CA LYS A 415 16.84 -12.52 -6.90
C LYS A 415 17.60 -11.98 -5.71
N ALA A 416 17.71 -12.80 -4.67
CA ALA A 416 18.42 -12.41 -3.46
C ALA A 416 19.84 -11.96 -3.81
N THR A 417 20.16 -10.72 -3.44
CA THR A 417 21.50 -10.15 -3.56
C THR A 417 22.52 -10.94 -2.72
N PHE A 418 22.02 -11.71 -1.76
CA PHE A 418 22.77 -12.55 -0.83
C PHE A 418 22.39 -14.02 -1.05
N THR A 419 23.38 -14.85 -1.34
CA THR A 419 23.25 -16.31 -1.24
C THR A 419 24.12 -16.80 -0.10
N SER A 420 23.76 -17.93 0.51
CA SER A 420 24.46 -18.56 1.63
C SER A 420 25.92 -18.95 1.33
N GLN A 421 26.39 -18.79 0.08
CA GLN A 421 27.76 -19.06 -0.32
C GLN A 421 28.62 -17.79 -0.23
N ARG A 422 29.51 -17.79 0.78
CA ARG A 422 30.30 -16.68 1.33
C ARG A 422 31.20 -15.82 0.40
N ASN A 423 31.21 -15.95 -0.94
CA ASN A 423 32.32 -15.37 -1.73
C ASN A 423 31.98 -14.45 -2.94
N ALA A 424 30.76 -13.93 -3.09
CA ALA A 424 30.53 -12.79 -4.00
C ALA A 424 29.33 -11.93 -3.54
N GLN A 425 29.62 -10.95 -2.69
CA GLN A 425 28.65 -10.04 -2.09
C GLN A 425 28.30 -8.93 -3.11
N ASN A 426 27.29 -9.14 -3.96
CA ASN A 426 26.90 -8.19 -5.02
C ASN A 426 26.00 -7.05 -4.48
N ARG A 427 26.41 -6.38 -3.40
CA ARG A 427 25.69 -5.20 -2.91
C ARG A 427 25.63 -4.14 -4.00
N TYR A 428 24.52 -3.43 -4.08
CA TYR A 428 24.45 -2.28 -4.97
C TYR A 428 25.25 -1.13 -4.35
N ASP A 429 25.98 -0.41 -5.19
CA ASP A 429 26.52 0.90 -4.83
C ASP A 429 25.58 2.00 -5.36
N LEU A 430 25.71 3.20 -4.80
CA LEU A 430 24.88 4.34 -5.19
C LEU A 430 25.07 4.70 -6.67
N ASN A 431 26.31 4.67 -7.18
CA ASN A 431 26.63 5.03 -8.56
C ASN A 431 25.92 4.13 -9.59
N TYR A 432 25.82 2.84 -9.30
CA TYR A 432 25.12 1.86 -10.11
C TYR A 432 23.63 2.21 -10.18
N VAL A 433 23.01 2.50 -9.03
CA VAL A 433 21.58 2.85 -8.97
C VAL A 433 21.29 4.20 -9.64
N GLU A 434 22.15 5.20 -9.46
CA GLU A 434 22.05 6.50 -10.16
C GLU A 434 22.21 6.36 -11.67
N ASN A 435 23.07 5.46 -12.14
CA ASN A 435 23.21 5.14 -13.55
C ASN A 435 21.94 4.47 -14.11
N LEU A 436 21.33 3.54 -13.36
CA LEU A 436 20.03 2.97 -13.71
C LEU A 436 18.95 4.07 -13.79
N LEU A 437 18.87 4.93 -12.78
CA LEU A 437 17.93 6.05 -12.73
C LEU A 437 18.10 6.99 -13.93
N SER A 438 19.32 7.39 -14.25
CA SER A 438 19.63 8.25 -15.40
C SER A 438 19.16 7.62 -16.72
N LYS A 439 19.36 6.30 -16.87
CA LYS A 439 18.90 5.55 -18.05
C LYS A 439 17.37 5.40 -18.10
N GLU A 440 16.71 5.19 -16.96
CA GLU A 440 15.25 5.19 -16.85
C GLU A 440 14.66 6.53 -17.28
N ILE A 441 15.21 7.63 -16.78
CA ILE A 441 14.81 9.00 -17.13
C ILE A 441 14.96 9.22 -18.63
N GLN A 442 16.11 8.88 -19.22
CA GLN A 442 16.34 9.01 -20.65
C GLN A 442 15.30 8.21 -21.47
N LEU A 443 15.00 6.98 -21.08
CA LEU A 443 13.98 6.17 -21.74
C LEU A 443 12.58 6.80 -21.64
N ASN A 444 12.24 7.34 -20.47
CA ASN A 444 10.95 7.97 -20.23
C ASN A 444 10.80 9.25 -21.08
N THR A 445 11.82 10.11 -21.13
CA THR A 445 11.85 11.29 -22.02
C THR A 445 11.68 10.90 -23.49
N ASN A 446 12.35 9.82 -23.92
CA ASN A 446 12.21 9.31 -25.28
C ASN A 446 10.77 8.85 -25.56
N ARG A 447 10.13 8.10 -24.65
CA ARG A 447 8.72 7.68 -24.80
C ARG A 447 7.76 8.85 -24.89
N LYS A 448 7.97 9.90 -24.08
CA LYS A 448 7.19 11.14 -24.15
C LYS A 448 7.34 11.84 -25.49
N SER A 449 8.57 11.97 -25.99
CA SER A 449 8.83 12.61 -27.29
C SER A 449 8.13 11.89 -28.44
N LEU A 450 8.19 10.54 -28.47
CA LEU A 450 7.52 9.70 -29.45
C LEU A 450 5.99 9.82 -29.37
N THR A 451 5.45 9.89 -28.14
CA THR A 451 4.00 10.08 -27.93
C THR A 451 3.54 11.45 -28.42
N ASN A 452 4.35 12.49 -28.18
CA ASN A 452 4.06 13.84 -28.66
C ASN A 452 4.17 13.95 -30.18
N GLN A 453 5.16 13.30 -30.80
CA GLN A 453 5.28 13.18 -32.26
C GLN A 453 4.04 12.52 -32.85
N ARG A 454 3.62 11.36 -32.34
CA ARG A 454 2.39 10.67 -32.80
C ARG A 454 1.14 11.52 -32.64
N LYS A 455 1.01 12.29 -31.54
CA LYS A 455 -0.11 13.22 -31.33
C LYS A 455 -0.07 14.37 -32.34
N SER A 456 1.11 14.90 -32.66
CA SER A 456 1.31 15.93 -33.68
C SER A 456 0.95 15.40 -35.07
N GLU A 457 1.46 14.22 -35.44
CA GLU A 457 1.14 13.55 -36.70
C GLU A 457 -0.36 13.31 -36.85
N LYS A 458 -1.04 12.79 -35.82
CA LYS A 458 -2.51 12.63 -35.83
C LYS A 458 -3.25 13.96 -36.00
N LYS A 459 -2.76 15.05 -35.41
CA LYS A 459 -3.33 16.39 -35.61
C LYS A 459 -3.10 16.89 -37.04
N THR A 460 -1.92 16.65 -37.61
CA THR A 460 -1.62 17.03 -39.00
C THR A 460 -2.42 16.22 -40.01
N THR A 461 -2.56 14.91 -39.83
CA THR A 461 -3.39 14.05 -40.70
C THR A 461 -4.86 14.39 -40.55
N PHE A 462 -5.36 14.65 -39.34
CA PHE A 462 -6.72 15.17 -39.13
C PHE A 462 -6.92 16.55 -39.79
N ALA A 463 -5.93 17.44 -39.72
CA ALA A 463 -6.00 18.74 -40.40
C ALA A 463 -5.95 18.62 -41.93
N ILE A 464 -5.19 17.66 -42.48
CA ILE A 464 -5.14 17.35 -43.91
C ILE A 464 -6.46 16.70 -44.36
N LEU A 465 -6.98 15.72 -43.62
CA LEU A 465 -8.30 15.12 -43.85
C LEU A 465 -9.41 16.15 -43.75
N HIS A 466 -9.35 17.09 -42.81
CA HIS A 466 -10.31 18.19 -42.69
C HIS A 466 -10.19 19.20 -43.85
N ARG A 467 -8.98 19.46 -44.37
CA ARG A 467 -8.80 20.28 -45.58
C ARG A 467 -9.28 19.57 -46.84
N LEU A 468 -9.06 18.26 -46.96
CA LEU A 468 -9.55 17.46 -48.08
C LEU A 468 -11.08 17.26 -48.01
N SER A 469 -11.64 17.09 -46.82
CA SER A 469 -13.10 17.07 -46.61
C SER A 469 -13.73 18.44 -46.82
N SER A 470 -12.97 19.54 -46.75
CA SER A 470 -13.45 20.86 -47.15
C SER A 470 -13.50 21.06 -48.67
N LEU A 471 -12.81 20.22 -49.45
CA LEU A 471 -12.84 20.21 -50.91
C LEU A 471 -13.93 19.28 -51.48
N THR A 472 -14.35 18.27 -50.72
CA THR A 472 -15.47 17.39 -51.09
C THR A 472 -16.58 17.48 -50.05
N CYS A 473 -17.67 18.17 -50.43
CA CYS A 473 -18.94 18.26 -49.71
C CYS A 473 -18.98 19.27 -48.53
N SER A 474 -19.49 20.46 -48.82
CA SER A 474 -19.92 21.44 -47.81
C SER A 474 -21.05 20.87 -46.95
N SER A 475 -20.70 20.33 -45.78
CA SER A 475 -21.62 19.85 -44.74
C SER A 475 -22.66 20.92 -44.35
N SER A 476 -22.37 22.22 -44.55
CA SER A 476 -23.31 23.31 -44.31
C SER A 476 -24.54 23.35 -45.22
N PHE A 477 -24.55 22.67 -46.37
CA PHE A 477 -25.72 22.66 -47.25
C PHE A 477 -26.77 21.63 -46.81
N ILE A 478 -26.34 20.44 -46.37
CA ILE A 478 -27.24 19.29 -46.17
C ILE A 478 -28.09 19.44 -44.91
N TYR A 479 -27.53 19.85 -43.76
CA TYR A 479 -28.35 20.07 -42.55
C TYR A 479 -29.23 21.32 -42.66
N LYS A 480 -28.81 22.35 -43.41
CA LYS A 480 -29.64 23.53 -43.68
C LYS A 480 -30.85 23.17 -44.55
N VAL A 481 -30.65 22.31 -45.56
CA VAL A 481 -31.75 21.78 -46.39
C VAL A 481 -32.70 20.90 -45.55
N SER A 482 -32.16 20.03 -44.69
CA SER A 482 -32.99 19.17 -43.83
C SER A 482 -33.80 19.96 -42.79
N ILE A 483 -33.21 21.00 -42.18
CA ILE A 483 -33.90 21.90 -41.25
C ILE A 483 -34.95 22.75 -42.00
N PHE A 484 -34.63 23.21 -43.21
CA PHE A 484 -35.56 24.00 -44.04
C PHE A 484 -36.77 23.17 -44.49
N ILE A 485 -36.55 21.91 -44.90
CA ILE A 485 -37.63 20.97 -45.24
C ILE A 485 -38.50 20.68 -44.01
N GLY A 486 -37.89 20.49 -42.84
CA GLY A 486 -38.62 20.30 -41.58
C GLY A 486 -39.46 21.51 -41.17
N LEU A 487 -38.91 22.73 -41.30
CA LEU A 487 -39.62 23.98 -41.05
C LEU A 487 -40.77 24.21 -42.03
N MET A 488 -40.58 23.91 -43.32
CA MET A 488 -41.64 24.01 -44.32
C MET A 488 -42.74 22.98 -44.10
N ALA A 489 -42.42 21.74 -43.72
CA ALA A 489 -43.42 20.74 -43.36
C ALA A 489 -44.24 21.17 -42.12
N LEU A 490 -43.60 21.82 -41.15
CA LEU A 490 -44.25 22.39 -39.97
C LEU A 490 -45.15 23.58 -40.33
N LEU A 491 -44.69 24.49 -41.20
CA LEU A 491 -45.47 25.63 -41.69
C LEU A 491 -46.67 25.20 -42.52
N ILE A 492 -46.52 24.18 -43.38
CA ILE A 492 -47.62 23.58 -44.15
C ILE A 492 -48.61 22.89 -43.21
N LYS A 493 -48.14 22.22 -42.16
CA LYS A 493 -48.99 21.62 -41.12
C LYS A 493 -49.73 22.68 -40.30
N PHE A 494 -49.10 23.81 -40.01
CA PHE A 494 -49.72 24.96 -39.32
C PHE A 494 -50.74 25.68 -40.20
N TYR A 495 -50.46 25.85 -41.49
CA TYR A 495 -51.38 26.44 -42.46
C TYR A 495 -52.63 25.57 -42.66
N ARG A 496 -52.49 24.23 -42.64
CA ARG A 496 -53.61 23.29 -42.68
C ARG A 496 -54.41 23.18 -41.38
N SER A 497 -53.84 23.54 -40.22
CA SER A 497 -54.44 23.30 -38.90
C SER A 497 -55.16 24.51 -38.29
N GLY A 498 -55.06 25.70 -38.88
CA GLY A 498 -55.96 26.83 -38.60
C GLY A 498 -56.17 27.24 -37.13
N SER A 499 -55.18 27.08 -36.22
CA SER A 499 -55.36 27.53 -34.83
C SER A 499 -54.04 27.92 -34.15
N ILE A 500 -53.68 29.19 -34.28
CA ILE A 500 -52.45 29.80 -33.72
C ILE A 500 -52.64 30.32 -32.27
N LYS A 501 -53.79 30.10 -31.63
CA LYS A 501 -54.09 30.70 -30.31
C LYS A 501 -53.90 29.82 -29.06
N GLN A 502 -53.33 28.61 -29.15
CA GLN A 502 -53.18 27.73 -27.97
C GLN A 502 -51.74 27.46 -27.47
N LEU A 503 -50.69 28.06 -28.06
CA LEU A 503 -49.30 27.68 -27.72
C LEU A 503 -48.61 28.55 -26.65
N ILE A 504 -49.20 29.69 -26.25
CA ILE A 504 -48.56 30.62 -25.31
C ILE A 504 -48.52 30.12 -23.84
N PRO A 505 -49.49 29.35 -23.30
CA PRO A 505 -49.44 28.95 -21.89
C PRO A 505 -48.58 27.71 -21.60
N GLN A 506 -48.19 26.90 -22.59
CA GLN A 506 -47.44 25.65 -22.32
C GLN A 506 -45.93 25.87 -22.19
N THR A 507 -45.33 26.79 -22.96
CA THR A 507 -43.88 27.04 -22.91
C THR A 507 -43.44 27.68 -21.60
N LYS A 508 -44.30 28.48 -20.95
CA LYS A 508 -44.05 29.01 -19.59
C LYS A 508 -44.02 27.93 -18.50
N LEU A 509 -44.75 26.82 -18.67
CA LEU A 509 -44.83 25.74 -17.68
C LEU A 509 -43.59 24.82 -17.69
N TYR A 510 -42.87 24.75 -18.81
CA TYR A 510 -41.62 23.97 -18.92
C TYR A 510 -40.41 24.73 -18.38
N ILE A 511 -40.37 26.06 -18.55
CA ILE A 511 -39.29 26.90 -18.03
C ILE A 511 -39.33 26.99 -16.50
N SER A 512 -40.50 26.91 -15.87
CA SER A 512 -40.62 26.89 -14.40
C SER A 512 -40.13 25.58 -13.76
N LYS A 513 -40.28 24.43 -14.45
CA LYS A 513 -39.76 23.13 -14.00
C LYS A 513 -38.23 23.02 -14.04
N LEU A 514 -37.59 23.73 -14.97
CA LEU A 514 -36.12 23.80 -15.04
C LEU A 514 -35.51 24.64 -13.90
N ARG A 515 -36.29 25.53 -13.28
CA ARG A 515 -35.81 26.44 -12.23
C ARG A 515 -35.89 25.83 -10.82
N SER A 516 -36.63 24.74 -10.64
CA SER A 516 -36.82 24.06 -9.34
C SER A 516 -35.82 22.94 -9.07
N SER A 517 -34.83 22.72 -9.94
CA SER A 517 -33.84 21.65 -9.84
C SER A 517 -32.43 22.22 -9.58
N SER A 518 -32.32 23.19 -8.67
CA SER A 518 -31.04 23.63 -8.13
C SER A 518 -30.73 22.92 -6.81
N LEU A 519 -29.68 22.10 -6.82
CA LEU A 519 -28.61 22.14 -5.81
C LEU A 519 -28.89 21.66 -4.36
N ALA A 520 -29.93 20.88 -4.10
CA ALA A 520 -30.12 20.23 -2.79
C ALA A 520 -30.24 18.71 -2.94
N GLY A 521 -29.12 18.00 -2.82
CA GLY A 521 -29.12 16.52 -2.87
C GLY A 521 -27.76 15.86 -3.16
N LEU A 522 -26.66 16.62 -3.18
CA LEU A 522 -25.31 16.10 -3.53
C LEU A 522 -24.57 15.39 -2.40
N TYR A 523 -25.18 15.21 -1.23
CA TYR A 523 -24.57 14.45 -0.13
C TYR A 523 -25.60 13.54 0.53
N GLN A 524 -25.81 12.38 -0.07
CA GLN A 524 -26.39 11.25 0.64
C GLN A 524 -25.65 10.00 0.14
N GLU A 525 -25.15 9.18 1.07
CA GLU A 525 -24.43 7.94 0.80
C GLU A 525 -25.22 7.06 -0.18
N SER A 526 -24.84 7.07 -1.46
CA SER A 526 -25.56 6.33 -2.48
C SER A 526 -25.05 4.90 -2.52
N LYS A 527 -25.98 3.94 -2.42
CA LYS A 527 -25.76 2.49 -2.59
C LYS A 527 -25.25 2.09 -3.99
N TYR A 528 -25.23 3.03 -4.93
CA TYR A 528 -24.85 2.85 -6.33
C TYR A 528 -23.53 3.55 -6.64
N VAL A 529 -22.69 2.91 -7.46
CA VAL A 529 -21.46 3.48 -8.00
C VAL A 529 -21.85 4.71 -8.84
N TRP A 530 -21.13 5.80 -8.62
CA TRP A 530 -21.34 7.13 -9.21
C TRP A 530 -21.98 7.09 -10.60
N LEU A 531 -23.24 7.54 -10.69
CA LEU A 531 -23.98 7.67 -11.95
C LEU A 531 -23.66 9.01 -12.59
N ASP A 532 -23.49 9.01 -13.92
CA ASP A 532 -23.53 10.25 -14.72
C ASP A 532 -24.92 10.90 -14.56
N PRO A 533 -25.02 12.10 -13.94
CA PRO A 533 -26.30 12.76 -13.68
C PRO A 533 -27.10 13.08 -14.96
N LEU A 534 -26.43 13.09 -16.12
CA LEU A 534 -27.04 13.44 -17.40
C LEU A 534 -27.74 12.26 -18.09
N HIS A 535 -27.37 11.03 -17.74
CA HIS A 535 -27.90 9.83 -18.40
C HIS A 535 -29.43 9.69 -18.20
N GLY A 536 -29.92 9.92 -16.98
CA GLY A 536 -31.36 9.88 -16.67
C GLY A 536 -32.16 11.01 -17.32
N LEU A 537 -31.55 12.18 -17.53
CA LEU A 537 -32.19 13.31 -18.21
C LEU A 537 -32.38 13.05 -19.71
N LEU A 538 -31.41 12.39 -20.36
CA LEU A 538 -31.45 12.10 -21.79
C LEU A 538 -32.41 10.96 -22.14
N GLN A 539 -32.57 9.97 -21.25
CA GLN A 539 -33.51 8.86 -21.47
C GLN A 539 -34.97 9.32 -21.48
N ASN A 540 -35.32 10.33 -20.67
CA ASN A 540 -36.64 10.94 -20.64
C ASN A 540 -36.95 11.81 -21.88
N MET A 541 -35.94 12.25 -22.64
CA MET A 541 -36.15 12.98 -23.89
C MET A 541 -36.38 12.06 -25.10
N ALA A 542 -36.05 10.76 -24.99
CA ALA A 542 -36.04 9.82 -26.12
C ALA A 542 -37.29 8.92 -26.21
N THR A 543 -38.29 9.07 -25.33
CA THR A 543 -39.53 8.27 -25.40
C THR A 543 -40.65 9.04 -26.11
N PRO A 544 -41.27 8.50 -27.19
CA PRO A 544 -42.47 9.09 -27.74
C PRO A 544 -43.64 8.77 -26.82
N VAL A 545 -44.33 9.81 -26.36
CA VAL A 545 -45.58 9.71 -25.58
C VAL A 545 -46.63 9.03 -26.44
N SER A 546 -46.91 7.75 -26.18
CA SER A 546 -48.09 7.08 -26.72
C SER A 546 -49.33 7.60 -26.00
N SER A 547 -50.24 8.22 -26.74
CA SER A 547 -51.58 8.56 -26.29
C SER A 547 -52.33 7.30 -25.84
N ARG A 548 -52.72 7.22 -24.57
CA ARG A 548 -53.82 6.34 -24.13
C ARG A 548 -54.93 7.19 -23.53
N ASN A 549 -56.07 7.12 -24.21
CA ASN A 549 -57.34 7.68 -23.81
C ASN A 549 -57.78 7.13 -22.46
N SER A 550 -58.39 8.03 -21.69
CA SER A 550 -59.21 7.77 -20.53
C SER A 550 -60.40 6.88 -20.85
N SER A 551 -60.60 5.82 -20.06
CA SER A 551 -61.92 5.26 -19.82
C SER A 551 -62.01 4.84 -18.35
N PHE A 552 -62.97 5.46 -17.67
CA PHE A 552 -63.44 5.20 -16.32
C PHE A 552 -63.82 3.73 -16.09
N VAL A 553 -63.78 3.29 -14.81
CA VAL A 553 -64.85 2.63 -14.03
C VAL A 553 -64.31 1.55 -13.06
N VAL A 554 -64.34 1.94 -11.76
CA VAL A 554 -64.87 1.23 -10.57
C VAL A 554 -64.16 0.00 -9.97
N ASN A 555 -63.89 0.15 -8.67
CA ASN A 555 -63.60 -0.84 -7.63
C ASN A 555 -64.38 -2.16 -7.73
N ASN A 556 -63.73 -3.29 -7.45
CA ASN A 556 -64.01 -4.10 -6.25
C ASN A 556 -63.08 -5.31 -6.14
N GLN A 557 -62.66 -5.53 -4.89
CA GLN A 557 -62.00 -6.71 -4.28
C GLN A 557 -60.51 -6.91 -4.54
#